data_AF-A0A0W8E358-F1
#
_entry.id   AF-A0A0W8E358-F1
#
_cell.length_a   1.000
_cell.length_b   1.000
_cell.length_c   1.000
_cell.angle_alpha   90.00
_cell.angle_beta   90.00
_cell.angle_gamma   90.00
#
_symmetry.space_group_name_H-M   'P 1'
#
loop_
_entity.id
_entity.type
_entity.pdbx_description
1 polymer ?
#
loop_
_entity_poly.entity_id
_entity_poly.type
_entity_poly.pdbx_seq_one_letter_code
_entity_poly.pdbx_strand_id
1 'polypeptide(L)'
;MAVMTIRIEGRAMFSMKDSLEKLSLLDVAVVYPGHGKPFTNFDEAIDRAKKRIQWFLDNRERIGEDLLKKLIIYTVMRKRKVKDDAYYQYLMGTYWFKETIDLYFNGEYEEKYKDIISGFINRGILKLESGFLYATIKP
;
A
#
# COMPACT_ATOMS: atom_id res chain seq x y z
N MET A 1 4.76 -4.65 5.56
CA MET A 1 3.59 -3.81 5.91
C MET A 1 2.35 -4.54 5.44
N ALA A 2 1.33 -4.73 6.29
CA ALA A 2 0.11 -5.43 5.90
C ALA A 2 -0.48 -4.79 4.63
N VAL A 3 -0.83 -5.62 3.66
CA VAL A 3 -1.40 -5.17 2.39
C VAL A 3 -2.86 -4.80 2.63
N MET A 4 -3.22 -3.54 2.43
CA MET A 4 -4.55 -3.00 2.77
C MET A 4 -5.35 -2.72 1.49
N THR A 5 -5.23 -3.58 0.49
CA THR A 5 -5.85 -3.40 -0.83
C THR A 5 -7.06 -4.32 -0.98
N ILE A 6 -8.20 -3.91 -0.43
CA ILE A 6 -9.45 -4.70 -0.38
C ILE A 6 -9.83 -5.26 -1.76
N ARG A 7 -9.56 -4.53 -2.84
CA ARG A 7 -9.95 -4.97 -4.19
C ARG A 7 -9.14 -6.16 -4.72
N ILE A 8 -7.91 -6.34 -4.24
CA ILE A 8 -7.06 -7.48 -4.60
C ILE A 8 -7.27 -8.63 -3.61
N GLU A 9 -7.28 -8.31 -2.32
CA GLU A 9 -7.27 -9.30 -1.23
C GLU A 9 -8.68 -9.74 -0.78
N GLY A 10 -9.72 -9.13 -1.35
CA GLY A 10 -11.11 -9.40 -1.02
C GLY A 10 -11.39 -9.17 0.46
N ARG A 11 -11.80 -10.24 1.16
CA ARG A 11 -12.23 -10.15 2.57
C ARG A 11 -11.09 -10.14 3.59
N ALA A 12 -9.83 -10.22 3.16
CA ALA A 12 -8.69 -10.39 4.07
C ALA A 12 -8.62 -9.33 5.17
N MET A 13 -8.92 -8.06 4.87
CA MET A 13 -8.91 -6.97 5.86
C MET A 13 -9.97 -7.18 6.95
N PHE A 14 -11.17 -7.64 6.57
CA PHE A 14 -12.25 -7.94 7.52
C PHE A 14 -11.91 -9.18 8.35
N SER A 15 -11.39 -10.23 7.71
CA SER A 15 -10.93 -11.43 8.43
C SER A 15 -9.77 -11.13 9.39
N MET A 16 -8.89 -10.18 9.04
CA MET A 16 -7.84 -9.69 9.95
C MET A 16 -8.45 -8.97 11.15
N LYS A 17 -9.46 -8.12 10.95
CA LYS A 17 -10.20 -7.48 12.05
C LYS A 17 -10.81 -8.52 12.98
N ASP A 18 -11.53 -9.51 12.43
CA ASP A 18 -12.15 -10.59 13.20
C ASP A 18 -11.11 -11.40 13.99
N SER A 19 -9.92 -11.61 13.41
CA SER A 19 -8.82 -12.30 14.07
C SER A 19 -8.26 -11.49 15.25
N LEU A 20 -8.13 -10.16 15.10
CA LEU A 20 -7.71 -9.28 16.18
C LEU A 20 -8.74 -9.22 17.32
N GLU A 21 -10.04 -9.28 17.00
CA GLU A 21 -11.08 -9.40 18.03
C GLU A 21 -10.91 -10.68 18.85
N LYS A 22 -10.69 -11.82 18.19
CA LYS A 22 -10.45 -13.10 18.89
C LYS A 22 -9.19 -13.06 19.76
N LEU A 23 -8.10 -12.49 19.22
CA LEU A 23 -6.84 -12.36 19.96
C LEU A 23 -7.01 -11.47 21.20
N SER A 24 -7.80 -10.41 21.11
CA SER A 24 -8.02 -9.48 22.23
C SER A 24 -8.69 -10.09 23.47
N LEU A 25 -9.20 -11.33 23.37
CA LEU A 25 -9.82 -12.05 24.49
C LEU A 25 -8.82 -12.90 25.30
N LEU A 26 -7.56 -13.00 24.83
CA LEU A 26 -6.53 -13.79 25.48
C LEU A 26 -5.80 -12.99 26.55
N ASP A 27 -5.53 -13.62 27.69
CA ASP A 27 -4.61 -13.09 28.70
C ASP A 27 -3.17 -13.45 28.30
N VAL A 28 -2.48 -12.50 27.64
CA VAL A 28 -1.16 -12.73 27.03
C VAL A 28 -0.08 -11.95 27.77
N ALA A 29 0.81 -12.67 28.46
CA ALA A 29 1.96 -12.07 29.14
C ALA A 29 3.10 -11.65 28.20
N VAL A 30 3.31 -12.39 27.10
CA VAL A 30 4.41 -12.14 26.15
C VAL A 30 4.03 -12.59 24.74
N VAL A 31 4.44 -11.80 23.74
CA VAL A 31 4.25 -12.08 22.32
C VAL A 31 5.60 -12.39 21.68
N TYR A 32 5.66 -13.49 20.93
CA TYR A 32 6.78 -13.86 20.06
C TYR A 32 6.36 -13.68 18.59
N PRO A 33 6.60 -12.50 17.98
CA PRO A 33 6.13 -12.24 16.63
C PRO A 33 7.00 -12.93 15.58
N GLY A 34 6.44 -13.17 14.39
CA GLY A 34 7.21 -13.71 13.26
C GLY A 34 8.31 -12.76 12.76
N HIS A 35 8.21 -11.46 13.06
CA HIS A 35 9.24 -10.46 12.79
C HIS A 35 9.38 -9.49 13.96
N GLY A 36 10.62 -9.10 14.28
CA GLY A 36 10.94 -8.19 15.38
C GLY A 36 11.29 -8.92 16.67
N LYS A 37 11.45 -8.16 17.76
CA LYS A 37 11.77 -8.69 19.08
C LYS A 37 10.50 -9.08 19.83
N PRO A 38 10.56 -10.05 20.77
CA PRO A 38 9.47 -10.31 21.70
C PRO A 38 9.08 -9.06 22.50
N PHE A 39 7.82 -8.97 22.90
CA PHE A 39 7.29 -7.82 23.65
C PHE A 39 6.16 -8.24 24.59
N THR A 40 5.84 -7.40 25.56
CA THR A 40 4.84 -7.69 26.61
C THR A 40 3.61 -6.78 26.58
N ASN A 41 3.62 -5.68 25.81
CA ASN A 41 2.48 -4.77 25.67
C ASN A 41 1.45 -5.27 24.65
N PHE A 42 0.85 -6.43 24.92
CA PHE A 42 -0.11 -7.10 24.04
C PHE A 42 -1.33 -6.24 23.73
N ASP A 43 -2.03 -5.74 24.75
CA ASP A 43 -3.28 -4.99 24.59
C ASP A 43 -3.09 -3.75 23.72
N GLU A 44 -2.03 -2.97 23.99
CA GLU A 44 -1.71 -1.81 23.17
C GLU A 44 -1.39 -2.18 21.72
N ALA A 45 -0.72 -3.32 21.49
CA ALA A 45 -0.39 -3.77 20.15
C ALA A 45 -1.66 -4.15 19.36
N ILE A 46 -2.60 -4.84 20.02
CA ILE A 46 -3.91 -5.17 19.47
C ILE A 46 -4.70 -3.90 19.15
N ASP A 47 -4.77 -2.95 20.08
CA ASP A 47 -5.48 -1.68 19.88
C ASP A 47 -4.91 -0.87 18.72
N ARG A 48 -3.58 -0.79 18.62
CA ARG A 48 -2.92 -0.14 17.47
C ARG A 48 -3.26 -0.84 16.16
N ALA A 49 -3.28 -2.17 16.14
CA ALA A 49 -3.63 -2.94 14.95
C ALA A 49 -5.10 -2.74 14.55
N LYS A 50 -6.05 -2.80 15.50
CA LYS A 50 -7.48 -2.54 15.27
C LYS A 50 -7.71 -1.12 14.75
N LYS A 51 -7.14 -0.11 15.41
CA LYS A 51 -7.22 1.31 14.99
C LYS A 51 -6.68 1.50 13.58
N ARG A 52 -5.58 0.84 13.23
CA ARG A 52 -5.01 0.92 11.88
C ARG A 52 -5.96 0.34 10.83
N ILE A 53 -6.58 -0.81 11.08
CA ILE A 53 -7.56 -1.38 10.15
C ILE A 53 -8.76 -0.45 9.99
N GLN A 54 -9.31 0.02 11.11
CA GLN A 54 -10.46 0.92 11.11
C GLN A 54 -10.16 2.21 10.35
N TRP A 55 -8.97 2.78 10.54
CA TRP A 55 -8.54 3.98 9.82
C TRP A 55 -8.57 3.80 8.29
N PHE A 56 -8.16 2.65 7.76
CA PHE A 56 -8.29 2.40 6.32
C PHE A 56 -9.75 2.21 5.88
N LEU A 57 -10.56 1.51 6.68
CA LEU A 57 -11.99 1.32 6.38
C LEU A 57 -12.75 2.66 6.35
N ASP A 58 -12.39 3.58 7.25
CA ASP A 58 -12.99 4.91 7.34
C ASP A 58 -12.49 5.86 6.23
N ASN A 59 -11.31 5.59 5.66
CA ASN A 59 -10.65 6.45 4.69
C ASN A 59 -10.47 5.74 3.35
N ARG A 60 -11.55 5.66 2.58
CA ARG A 60 -11.62 4.94 1.29
C ARG A 60 -10.49 5.34 0.33
N GLU A 61 -10.17 6.63 0.22
CA GLU A 61 -9.08 7.13 -0.63
C GLU A 61 -7.71 6.52 -0.29
N ARG A 62 -7.44 6.23 0.99
CA ARG A 62 -6.17 5.62 1.41
C ARG A 62 -6.02 4.19 0.93
N ILE A 63 -7.13 3.48 0.75
CA ILE A 63 -7.14 2.14 0.14
C ILE A 63 -6.71 2.25 -1.33
N GLY A 64 -7.28 3.21 -2.07
CA GLY A 64 -6.91 3.48 -3.46
C GLY A 64 -5.44 3.92 -3.58
N GLU A 65 -4.98 4.79 -2.68
CA GLU A 65 -3.62 5.32 -2.70
C GLU A 65 -2.58 4.23 -2.40
N ASP A 66 -2.85 3.36 -1.42
CA ASP A 66 -2.01 2.20 -1.10
C ASP A 66 -1.93 1.21 -2.27
N LEU A 67 -3.05 0.97 -2.95
CA LEU A 67 -3.13 0.14 -4.16
C LEU A 67 -2.29 0.71 -5.30
N LEU A 68 -2.51 1.99 -5.66
CA LEU A 68 -1.78 2.66 -6.73
C LEU A 68 -0.28 2.65 -6.44
N LYS A 69 0.14 3.07 -5.24
CA LYS A 69 1.55 3.09 -4.84
C LYS A 69 2.20 1.73 -5.06
N LYS A 70 1.59 0.66 -4.56
CA LYS A 70 2.15 -0.71 -4.68
C LYS A 70 2.27 -1.18 -6.12
N LEU A 71 1.21 -1.04 -6.92
CA LEU A 71 1.22 -1.53 -8.29
C LEU A 71 2.15 -0.70 -9.20
N ILE A 72 2.22 0.62 -8.97
CA ILE A 72 3.18 1.50 -9.66
C ILE A 72 4.61 1.06 -9.34
N ILE A 73 5.00 1.02 -8.06
CA ILE A 73 6.39 0.68 -7.73
C ILE A 73 6.76 -0.74 -8.16
N TYR A 74 5.85 -1.71 -7.99
CA TYR A 74 6.07 -3.08 -8.43
C TYR A 74 6.23 -3.17 -9.95
N THR A 75 5.50 -2.37 -10.72
CA THR A 75 5.66 -2.30 -12.17
C THR A 75 7.06 -1.83 -12.56
N VAL A 76 7.58 -0.80 -11.89
CA VAL A 76 8.96 -0.33 -12.11
C VAL A 76 9.98 -1.40 -11.72
N MET A 77 9.83 -2.02 -10.54
CA MET A 77 10.70 -3.10 -10.08
C MET A 77 10.75 -4.27 -11.06
N ARG A 78 9.57 -4.72 -11.53
CA ARG A 78 9.45 -5.82 -12.51
C ARG A 78 10.12 -5.48 -13.84
N LYS A 79 9.97 -4.25 -14.33
CA LYS A 79 10.59 -3.79 -15.58
C LYS A 79 12.06 -3.39 -15.42
N ARG A 80 12.57 -3.31 -14.18
CA ARG A 80 13.90 -2.81 -13.75
C ARG A 80 14.13 -1.31 -14.02
N LYS A 81 13.64 -0.80 -15.15
CA LYS A 81 13.58 0.61 -15.50
C LYS A 81 12.39 0.89 -16.42
N VAL A 82 11.81 2.07 -16.31
CA VAL A 82 10.76 2.56 -17.22
C VAL A 82 11.13 3.94 -17.73
N LYS A 83 10.79 4.26 -18.99
CA LYS A 83 10.97 5.62 -19.49
C LYS A 83 9.97 6.55 -18.80
N ASP A 84 10.45 7.66 -18.26
CA ASP A 84 9.63 8.61 -17.50
C ASP A 84 8.50 9.20 -18.35
N ASP A 85 8.84 9.65 -19.56
CA ASP A 85 7.91 10.26 -20.53
C ASP A 85 6.79 9.32 -21.02
N ALA A 86 7.04 8.01 -21.01
CA ALA A 86 6.11 7.00 -21.50
C ALA A 86 5.36 6.28 -20.37
N TYR A 87 5.75 6.48 -19.11
CA TYR A 87 5.25 5.64 -18.02
C TYR A 87 3.79 5.91 -17.69
N TYR A 88 3.38 7.18 -17.68
CA TYR A 88 1.97 7.55 -17.52
C TYR A 88 1.08 6.89 -18.58
N GLN A 89 1.47 6.98 -19.86
CA GLN A 89 0.72 6.37 -20.97
C GLN A 89 0.68 4.84 -20.85
N TYR A 90 1.78 4.22 -20.41
CA TYR A 90 1.78 2.79 -20.10
C TYR A 90 0.74 2.43 -19.02
N LEU A 91 0.66 3.21 -17.93
CA LEU A 91 -0.32 2.99 -16.86
C LEU A 91 -1.76 3.20 -17.34
N MET A 92 -2.03 4.22 -18.14
CA MET A 92 -3.35 4.45 -18.78
C MET A 92 -3.80 3.30 -19.68
N GLY A 93 -2.85 2.55 -20.24
CA GLY A 93 -3.10 1.32 -20.98
C GLY A 93 -3.52 0.13 -20.10
N THR A 94 -3.40 0.21 -18.78
CA THR A 94 -3.79 -0.86 -17.85
C THR A 94 -5.20 -0.64 -17.30
N TYR A 95 -5.94 -1.73 -17.09
CA TYR A 95 -7.28 -1.67 -16.51
C TYR A 95 -7.25 -1.23 -15.04
N TRP A 96 -6.33 -1.78 -14.25
CA TRP A 96 -6.27 -1.54 -12.81
C TRP A 96 -6.02 -0.07 -12.48
N PHE A 97 -5.23 0.65 -13.28
CA PHE A 97 -4.90 2.05 -13.01
C PHE A 97 -6.14 2.94 -13.14
N LYS A 98 -6.82 2.84 -14.30
CA LYS A 98 -8.05 3.60 -14.57
C LYS A 98 -9.15 3.25 -13.58
N GLU A 99 -9.42 1.96 -13.39
CA GLU A 99 -10.46 1.49 -12.46
C GLU A 99 -10.20 1.99 -11.03
N THR A 100 -8.94 1.96 -10.56
CA THR A 100 -8.62 2.45 -9.22
C THR A 100 -8.86 3.96 -9.11
N ILE A 101 -8.48 4.74 -10.12
CA ILE A 101 -8.70 6.19 -10.09
C ILE A 101 -10.17 6.56 -10.21
N ASP A 102 -10.93 5.87 -11.06
CA ASP A 102 -12.38 6.09 -11.19
C ASP A 102 -13.10 5.78 -9.88
N LEU A 103 -12.71 4.69 -9.22
CA LEU A 103 -13.34 4.28 -7.98
C LEU A 103 -13.00 5.18 -6.81
N TYR A 104 -11.76 5.62 -6.67
CA TYR A 104 -11.27 6.25 -5.43
C TYR A 104 -11.01 7.76 -5.57
N PHE A 105 -10.88 8.28 -6.79
CA PHE A 105 -10.32 9.61 -7.05
C PHE A 105 -11.02 10.35 -8.20
N ASN A 106 -12.28 10.02 -8.50
CA ASN A 106 -13.14 10.75 -9.43
C ASN A 106 -12.54 11.01 -10.83
N GLY A 107 -11.67 10.12 -11.34
CA GLY A 107 -11.06 10.29 -12.66
C GLY A 107 -9.87 11.26 -12.71
N GLU A 108 -9.29 11.66 -11.58
CA GLU A 108 -8.10 12.53 -11.50
C GLU A 108 -6.80 11.80 -11.92
N TYR A 109 -6.74 11.26 -13.15
CA TYR A 109 -5.69 10.31 -13.53
C TYR A 109 -4.27 10.90 -13.51
N GLU A 110 -4.09 12.05 -14.14
CA GLU A 110 -2.77 12.66 -14.29
C GLU A 110 -2.27 13.25 -12.96
N GLU A 111 -3.17 13.83 -12.18
CA GLU A 111 -2.86 14.38 -10.86
C GLU A 111 -2.41 13.29 -9.90
N LYS A 112 -3.18 12.19 -9.76
CA LYS A 112 -2.78 11.07 -8.89
C LYS A 112 -1.48 10.41 -9.34
N TYR A 113 -1.24 10.32 -10.64
CA TYR A 113 0.05 9.86 -11.14
C TYR A 113 1.19 10.78 -10.66
N LYS A 114 1.07 12.09 -10.88
CA LYS A 114 2.10 13.07 -10.49
C LYS A 114 2.35 13.05 -8.99
N ASP A 115 1.30 13.01 -8.17
CA ASP A 115 1.40 12.97 -6.72
C ASP A 115 2.18 11.74 -6.23
N ILE A 116 1.85 10.56 -6.77
CA ILE A 116 2.47 9.31 -6.36
C ILE A 116 3.94 9.25 -6.79
N ILE A 117 4.23 9.60 -8.05
CA ILE A 117 5.60 9.60 -8.57
C ILE A 117 6.47 10.60 -7.80
N SER A 118 5.99 11.82 -7.62
CA SER A 118 6.70 12.85 -6.84
C SER A 118 6.93 12.40 -5.40
N GLY A 119 5.91 11.80 -4.78
CA GLY A 119 6.02 11.23 -3.44
C GLY A 119 7.04 10.08 -3.35
N PHE A 120 7.21 9.28 -4.40
CA PHE A 120 8.25 8.25 -4.44
C PHE A 120 9.64 8.82 -4.64
N ILE A 121 9.80 9.81 -5.51
CA ILE A 121 11.07 10.48 -5.75
C ILE A 121 11.54 11.19 -4.48
N ASN A 122 10.66 11.95 -3.82
CA ASN A 122 10.96 12.68 -2.59
C ASN A 122 11.39 11.75 -1.44
N ARG A 123 10.87 10.52 -1.40
CA ARG A 123 11.27 9.49 -0.42
C ARG A 123 12.46 8.65 -0.87
N GLY A 124 13.02 8.92 -2.05
CA GLY A 124 14.12 8.14 -2.64
C GLY A 124 13.74 6.70 -2.99
N ILE A 125 12.45 6.37 -3.10
CA ILE A 125 11.93 5.05 -3.50
C ILE A 125 12.07 4.86 -5.01
N LEU A 126 11.82 5.94 -5.76
CA LEU A 126 12.13 6.05 -7.19
C LEU A 126 13.27 7.05 -7.39
N LYS A 127 14.10 6.80 -8.38
CA LYS A 127 15.09 7.76 -8.90
C LYS A 127 14.88 7.97 -10.38
N LEU A 128 14.98 9.22 -10.82
CA LEU A 128 15.00 9.60 -12.23
C LEU A 128 16.46 9.80 -12.66
N GLU A 129 16.94 8.96 -13.58
CA GLU A 129 18.30 9.03 -14.12
C GLU A 129 18.24 8.85 -15.63
N SER A 130 18.83 9.80 -16.39
CA SER A 130 18.90 9.76 -17.86
C SER A 130 17.56 9.50 -18.56
N GLY A 131 16.45 10.05 -18.04
CA GLY A 131 15.10 9.89 -18.60
C GLY A 131 14.40 8.57 -18.23
N PHE A 132 14.97 7.79 -17.31
CA PHE A 132 14.40 6.54 -16.82
C PHE A 132 14.13 6.59 -15.32
N LEU A 133 13.01 6.02 -14.90
CA LEU A 133 12.67 5.77 -13.50
C LEU A 133 13.18 4.39 -13.07
N TYR A 134 13.83 4.35 -11.91
CA TYR A 134 14.37 3.14 -11.27
C TYR A 134 13.86 3.04 -9.83
N ALA A 135 13.51 1.83 -9.40
CA ALA A 135 13.20 1.55 -8.00
C ALA A 135 14.49 1.31 -7.22
N THR A 136 14.64 1.96 -6.07
CA THR A 136 15.80 1.77 -5.16
C THR A 136 15.58 0.63 -4.17
N ILE A 137 14.32 0.23 -3.98
CA ILE A 137 13.94 -0.90 -3.15
C ILE A 137 14.14 -2.21 -3.92
N LYS A 138 14.64 -3.24 -3.22
CA LYS A 138 14.74 -4.60 -3.77
C LYS A 138 13.46 -5.38 -3.46
N PRO A 139 13.06 -6.33 -4.33
CA PRO A 139 11.97 -7.27 -4.05
C PRO A 139 12.19 -8.05 -2.76
#